data_AF-A0A2E8R0Q3-F1
#
_entry.id   AF-A0A2E8R0Q3-F1
#
_cell.length_a   1.000
_cell.length_b   1.000
_cell.length_c   1.000
_cell.angle_alpha   90.00
_cell.angle_beta   90.00
_cell.angle_gamma   90.00
#
_symmetry.space_group_name_H-M   'P 1'
#
loop_
_entity.id
_entity.type
_entity.pdbx_description
1 polymer ?
#
loop_
_entity_poly.entity_id
_entity_poly.type
_entity_poly.pdbx_seq_one_letter_code
_entity_poly.pdbx_strand_id
1 'polypeptide(L)'
;MGRSFFAPTAGGAKVGSGGALLDLRPESQYSGDAGPRLLARKGTIPGARNVPLDRLTRGGAFKTPAALAAIFAEAEAARSGPLTCFCNTGHMAALGWFVAYELLGNTEGRLYDGSMAAWSADPDREMVAGE
;
A
#
# COMPACT_ATOMS: atom_id res chain seq x y z
N MET A 1 23.51 -1.87 -12.17
CA MET A 1 22.99 -0.87 -11.22
C MET A 1 21.71 -1.42 -10.61
N GLY A 2 21.74 -1.85 -9.34
CA GLY A 2 20.54 -2.39 -8.68
C GLY A 2 19.52 -1.28 -8.44
N ARG A 3 18.31 -1.40 -9.00
CA ARG A 3 17.20 -0.50 -8.68
C ARG A 3 16.70 -0.86 -7.28
N SER A 4 16.72 0.08 -6.33
CA SER A 4 16.07 -0.11 -5.03
C SER A 4 14.56 -0.17 -5.23
N PHE A 5 13.86 -1.16 -4.66
CA PHE A 5 12.40 -1.30 -4.72
C PHE A 5 11.70 -0.72 -3.49
N PHE A 6 12.46 -0.36 -2.46
CA PHE A 6 11.92 0.18 -1.22
C PHE A 6 11.65 1.68 -1.34
N ALA A 7 10.50 2.12 -0.85
CA ALA A 7 10.25 3.53 -0.56
C ALA A 7 11.11 3.95 0.63
N PRO A 8 11.72 5.16 0.62
CA PRO A 8 12.54 5.62 1.74
C PRO A 8 11.72 5.66 3.04
N THR A 9 12.22 4.96 4.06
CA THR A 9 11.66 4.88 5.42
C THR A 9 11.91 6.14 6.25
N ALA A 10 12.94 6.93 5.87
CA ALA A 10 13.37 8.14 6.56
C ALA A 10 12.82 9.41 5.89
N GLY A 11 12.09 10.22 6.68
CA GLY A 11 11.52 11.52 6.29
C GLY A 11 10.01 11.43 6.01
N GLY A 12 9.20 11.74 7.03
CA GLY A 12 7.74 11.60 7.10
C GLY A 12 6.90 12.39 6.08
N ALA A 13 7.46 12.79 4.94
CA ALA A 13 6.80 13.56 3.89
C ALA A 13 6.90 12.94 2.48
N LYS A 14 7.52 11.76 2.31
CA LYS A 14 7.80 11.17 0.97
C LYS A 14 7.07 9.88 0.62
N VAL A 15 6.34 9.27 1.55
CA VAL A 15 5.49 8.11 1.23
C VAL A 15 4.26 8.64 0.50
N GLY A 16 4.12 8.35 -0.80
CA GLY A 16 3.07 8.89 -1.66
C GLY A 16 3.43 10.19 -2.42
N SER A 17 4.65 10.73 -2.28
CA SER A 17 5.04 11.91 -3.05
C SER A 17 5.18 11.57 -4.54
N GLY A 18 4.20 11.99 -5.35
CA GLY A 18 4.23 11.88 -6.81
C GLY A 18 3.47 10.69 -7.42
N GLY A 19 2.66 9.97 -6.64
CA GLY A 19 1.80 8.92 -7.22
C GLY A 19 0.93 8.16 -6.20
N ALA A 20 0.35 7.05 -6.63
CA ALA A 20 -0.67 6.33 -5.87
C ALA A 20 -0.09 5.67 -4.60
N LEU A 21 -0.83 5.76 -3.49
CA LEU A 21 -0.47 5.14 -2.22
C LEU A 21 -1.52 4.10 -1.84
N LEU A 22 -1.17 2.81 -1.91
CA LEU A 22 -2.11 1.71 -1.74
C LEU A 22 -1.98 1.06 -0.36
N ASP A 23 -3.06 1.12 0.41
CA ASP A 23 -3.22 0.42 1.69
C ASP A 23 -3.82 -0.97 1.42
N LEU A 24 -3.04 -2.03 1.65
CA LEU A 24 -3.51 -3.39 1.37
C LEU A 24 -4.14 -4.09 2.58
N ARG A 25 -4.34 -3.36 3.68
CA ARG A 25 -5.01 -3.88 4.87
C ARG A 25 -6.52 -4.05 4.61
N PRO A 26 -7.22 -4.84 5.44
CA PRO A 26 -8.68 -4.89 5.42
C PRO A 26 -9.29 -3.50 5.62
N GLU A 27 -10.46 -3.28 5.01
CA GLU A 27 -11.24 -2.03 5.09
C GLU A 27 -11.37 -1.48 6.52
N SER A 28 -11.70 -2.34 7.49
CA SER A 28 -11.87 -1.94 8.88
C SER A 28 -10.60 -1.38 9.53
N GLN A 29 -9.41 -1.69 9.02
CA GLN A 29 -8.15 -1.10 9.48
C GLN A 29 -7.81 0.20 8.76
N TYR A 30 -8.27 0.34 7.51
CA TYR A 30 -8.13 1.56 6.72
C TYR A 30 -9.07 2.66 7.24
N SER A 31 -10.36 2.34 7.48
CA SER A 31 -11.34 3.24 8.10
C SER A 31 -10.97 3.64 9.53
N GLY A 32 -10.19 2.80 10.22
CA GLY A 32 -9.77 3.00 11.61
C GLY A 32 -10.74 2.46 12.65
N ASP A 33 -11.78 1.71 12.25
CA ASP A 33 -12.69 1.03 13.16
C ASP A 33 -11.94 -0.02 14.00
N ALA A 34 -11.10 -0.79 13.32
CA ALA A 34 -10.24 -1.81 13.88
C ALA A 34 -8.76 -1.49 13.66
N GLY A 35 -7.89 -2.20 14.37
CA GLY A 35 -6.45 -2.09 14.19
C GLY A 35 -5.75 -3.16 15.02
N PRO A 36 -4.69 -3.80 14.52
CA PRO A 36 -3.94 -4.76 15.32
C PRO A 36 -3.24 -4.03 16.46
N ARG A 37 -3.08 -4.71 17.60
CA ARG A 37 -2.47 -4.14 18.83
C ARG A 37 -1.06 -3.58 18.65
N LEU A 38 -0.37 -3.96 17.56
CA LEU A 38 0.97 -3.49 17.23
C LEU A 38 1.01 -2.05 16.69
N LEU A 39 -0.14 -1.48 16.27
CA LEU A 39 -0.21 -0.10 15.80
C LEU A 39 -0.47 0.83 16.98
N ALA A 40 0.30 1.91 17.08
CA ALA A 40 0.12 2.91 18.12
C ALA A 40 -1.14 3.76 17.90
N ARG A 41 -1.56 3.94 16.64
CA ARG A 41 -2.69 4.77 16.22
C ARG A 41 -3.50 4.06 15.13
N LYS A 42 -4.84 4.18 15.18
CA LYS A 42 -5.75 3.62 14.17
C LYS A 42 -5.94 4.60 13.00
N GLY A 43 -6.43 4.08 11.88
CA GLY A 43 -6.60 4.81 10.62
C GLY A 43 -5.51 4.45 9.61
N THR A 44 -5.26 5.34 8.66
CA THR A 44 -4.35 5.14 7.53
C THR A 44 -3.50 6.40 7.27
N ILE A 45 -2.63 6.30 6.27
CA ILE A 45 -1.78 7.39 5.78
C ILE A 45 -2.64 8.35 4.94
N PRO A 46 -2.54 9.68 5.12
CA PRO A 46 -3.26 10.65 4.30
C PRO A 46 -3.07 10.43 2.80
N GLY A 47 -4.18 10.46 2.04
CA GLY A 47 -4.18 10.25 0.59
C GLY A 47 -4.04 8.79 0.14
N ALA A 48 -3.99 7.82 1.06
CA ALA A 48 -4.01 6.41 0.71
C ALA A 48 -5.36 5.99 0.09
N ARG A 49 -5.32 4.95 -0.75
CA ARG A 49 -6.50 4.27 -1.31
C ARG A 49 -6.48 2.81 -0.87
N ASN A 50 -7.63 2.29 -0.44
CA ASN A 50 -7.72 0.93 0.06
C ASN A 50 -7.84 -0.09 -1.08
N VAL A 51 -6.91 -1.04 -1.13
CA VAL A 51 -6.96 -2.21 -2.01
C VAL A 51 -6.66 -3.45 -1.18
N PRO A 52 -7.64 -3.97 -0.42
CA PRO A 52 -7.45 -5.15 0.39
C PRO A 52 -6.86 -6.33 -0.39
N LEU A 53 -5.92 -7.06 0.21
CA LEU A 53 -5.20 -8.16 -0.46
C LEU A 53 -6.13 -9.28 -0.96
N ASP A 54 -7.26 -9.50 -0.30
CA ASP A 54 -8.29 -10.46 -0.72
C ASP A 54 -8.97 -10.06 -2.05
N ARG A 55 -8.93 -8.78 -2.44
CA ARG A 55 -9.34 -8.35 -3.78
C ARG A 55 -8.38 -8.82 -4.86
N LEU A 56 -7.08 -8.97 -4.54
CA LEU A 56 -6.03 -9.35 -5.51
C LEU A 56 -5.90 -10.86 -5.71
N THR A 57 -6.41 -11.65 -4.76
CA THR A 57 -6.24 -13.10 -4.75
C THR A 57 -7.58 -13.83 -4.78
N ARG A 58 -7.58 -15.09 -5.22
CA ARG A 58 -8.74 -16.00 -5.15
C ARG A 58 -8.21 -17.43 -5.04
N GLY A 59 -8.61 -18.14 -3.99
CA GLY A 59 -8.20 -19.54 -3.78
C GLY A 59 -6.69 -19.73 -3.64
N GLY A 60 -5.98 -18.74 -3.07
CA GLY A 60 -4.52 -18.78 -2.88
C GLY A 60 -3.70 -18.38 -4.11
N ALA A 61 -4.33 -18.04 -5.23
CA ALA A 61 -3.65 -17.55 -6.44
C ALA A 61 -4.00 -16.08 -6.72
N PHE A 62 -3.12 -15.37 -7.43
CA PHE A 62 -3.44 -14.04 -7.97
C PHE A 62 -4.55 -14.12 -9.01
N LYS A 63 -5.38 -13.08 -9.10
CA LYS A 63 -6.35 -12.93 -10.18
C LYS A 63 -5.65 -12.69 -11.52
N THR A 64 -6.41 -12.74 -12.62
CA THR A 64 -5.86 -12.50 -13.96
C THR A 64 -5.30 -11.06 -14.07
N PRO A 65 -4.27 -10.82 -14.91
CA PRO A 65 -3.72 -9.48 -15.11
C PRO A 65 -4.79 -8.43 -15.50
N ALA A 66 -5.79 -8.82 -16.29
CA ALA A 66 -6.90 -7.94 -16.65
C ALA A 66 -7.75 -7.53 -15.44
N ALA A 67 -8.08 -8.49 -14.55
CA ALA A 67 -8.83 -8.19 -13.33
C ALA A 67 -8.00 -7.36 -12.34
N LEU A 68 -6.70 -7.66 -12.21
CA LEU A 68 -5.78 -6.89 -11.38
C LEU A 68 -5.64 -5.45 -11.87
N ALA A 69 -5.52 -5.24 -13.18
CA ALA A 69 -5.45 -3.90 -13.78
C ALA A 69 -6.73 -3.10 -13.53
N ALA A 70 -7.91 -3.73 -13.58
CA ALA A 70 -9.17 -3.08 -13.25
C ALA A 70 -9.22 -2.66 -11.77
N ILE A 71 -8.83 -3.54 -10.85
CA ILE A 71 -8.78 -3.24 -9.41
C ILE A 71 -7.85 -2.06 -9.10
N PHE A 72 -6.68 -2.02 -9.73
CA PHE A 72 -5.74 -0.91 -9.55
C PHE A 72 -6.30 0.40 -10.14
N ALA A 73 -6.93 0.35 -11.32
CA ALA A 73 -7.56 1.52 -11.93
C ALA A 73 -8.71 2.09 -11.07
N GLU A 74 -9.52 1.25 -10.43
CA GLU A 74 -10.56 1.67 -9.48
C GLU A 74 -9.98 2.43 -8.27
N ALA A 75 -8.77 2.08 -7.85
CA ALA A 75 -8.05 2.74 -6.77
C ALA A 75 -7.20 3.94 -7.26
N GLU A 76 -7.48 4.44 -8.47
CA GLU A 76 -6.73 5.53 -9.12
C GLU A 76 -5.23 5.25 -9.26
N ALA A 77 -4.82 3.98 -9.18
CA ALA A 77 -3.45 3.54 -9.42
C ALA A 77 -3.22 3.36 -10.92
N ALA A 78 -2.43 4.28 -11.48
CA ALA A 78 -2.02 4.23 -12.88
C ALA A 78 -1.23 2.95 -13.20
N ARG A 79 -1.35 2.47 -14.45
CA ARG A 79 -0.61 1.29 -14.95
C ARG A 79 0.90 1.54 -15.03
N SER A 80 1.32 2.80 -15.01
CA SER A 80 2.71 3.26 -14.98
C SER A 80 2.80 4.52 -14.13
N GLY A 81 4.01 4.87 -13.67
CA GLY A 81 4.22 6.00 -12.77
C GLY A 81 4.32 5.57 -11.31
N PRO A 82 4.66 6.51 -10.42
CA PRO A 82 4.96 6.19 -9.03
C PRO A 82 3.77 5.55 -8.32
N LEU A 83 4.03 4.45 -7.63
CA LEU A 83 3.05 3.73 -6.83
C LEU A 83 3.75 3.17 -5.61
N THR A 84 3.14 3.26 -4.44
CA THR A 84 3.69 2.70 -3.21
C THR A 84 2.65 1.82 -2.52
N CYS A 85 2.99 0.56 -2.26
CA CYS A 85 2.16 -0.33 -1.45
C CYS A 85 2.64 -0.35 0.00
N PHE A 86 1.70 -0.38 0.95
CA PHE A 86 1.97 -0.56 2.37
C PHE A 86 0.88 -1.39 3.04
N CYS A 87 1.16 -1.88 4.26
CA CYS A 87 0.18 -2.59 5.06
C CYS A 87 0.44 -2.36 6.57
N ASN A 88 0.50 -3.39 7.41
CA ASN A 88 0.93 -3.27 8.81
C ASN A 88 2.46 -3.36 8.97
N THR A 89 3.08 -4.38 8.39
CA THR A 89 4.49 -4.75 8.57
C THR A 89 5.17 -5.21 7.26
N GLY A 90 4.75 -4.65 6.11
CA GLY A 90 5.37 -4.90 4.80
C GLY A 90 4.98 -6.21 4.09
N HIS A 91 4.55 -7.25 4.79
CA HIS A 91 4.27 -8.57 4.19
C HIS A 91 3.16 -8.58 3.10
N MET A 92 1.97 -8.01 3.36
CA MET A 92 0.92 -7.91 2.35
C MET A 92 1.30 -6.91 1.26
N ALA A 93 1.96 -5.82 1.65
CA ALA A 93 2.43 -4.79 0.74
C ALA A 93 3.39 -5.34 -0.33
N ALA A 94 4.23 -6.31 0.02
CA ALA A 94 5.10 -7.00 -0.93
C ALA A 94 4.30 -7.73 -2.03
N LEU A 95 3.12 -8.27 -1.72
CA LEU A 95 2.27 -8.95 -2.70
C LEU A 95 1.60 -7.96 -3.65
N GLY A 96 1.09 -6.82 -3.16
CA GLY A 96 0.56 -5.79 -4.06
C GLY A 96 1.65 -5.11 -4.89
N TRP A 97 2.84 -4.92 -4.32
CA TRP A 97 4.01 -4.46 -5.08
C TRP A 97 4.37 -5.47 -6.19
N PHE A 98 4.39 -6.77 -5.90
CA PHE A 98 4.63 -7.83 -6.89
C PHE A 98 3.58 -7.80 -8.00
N VAL A 99 2.30 -7.63 -7.67
CA VAL A 99 1.23 -7.45 -8.67
C VAL A 99 1.52 -6.25 -9.56
N ALA A 100 1.79 -5.08 -8.98
CA ALA A 100 2.03 -3.86 -9.73
C ALA A 100 3.25 -3.98 -10.64
N TYR A 101 4.37 -4.46 -10.10
CA TYR A 101 5.66 -4.50 -10.76
C TYR A 101 5.77 -5.66 -11.75
N GLU A 102 5.56 -6.89 -11.28
CA GLU A 102 5.82 -8.11 -12.07
C GLU A 102 4.64 -8.48 -12.96
N LEU A 103 3.40 -8.39 -12.46
CA LEU A 103 2.22 -8.84 -13.21
C LEU A 103 1.62 -7.76 -14.11
N LEU A 104 1.71 -6.50 -13.71
CA LEU A 104 1.17 -5.35 -14.46
C LEU A 104 2.24 -4.52 -15.18
N GLY A 105 3.53 -4.76 -14.88
CA GLY A 105 4.66 -4.12 -15.56
C GLY A 105 4.99 -2.70 -15.09
N ASN A 106 4.45 -2.24 -13.96
CA ASN A 106 4.77 -0.93 -13.41
C ASN A 106 6.14 -0.93 -12.72
N THR A 107 7.19 -0.63 -13.47
CA THR A 107 8.58 -0.65 -12.95
C THR A 107 8.91 0.48 -11.96
N GLU A 108 7.98 1.40 -11.70
CA GLU A 108 8.11 2.48 -10.72
C GLU A 108 7.40 2.14 -9.40
N GLY A 109 6.76 0.97 -9.31
CA GLY A 109 6.16 0.45 -8.09
C GLY A 109 7.20 0.29 -6.97
N ARG A 110 6.84 0.76 -5.77
CA ARG A 110 7.62 0.70 -4.54
C ARG A 110 6.90 -0.04 -3.43
N LEU A 111 7.67 -0.64 -2.54
CA LEU A 111 7.20 -1.21 -1.28
C LEU A 111 7.61 -0.31 -0.12
N TYR A 112 6.65 0.13 0.70
CA TYR A 112 6.94 0.71 2.01
C TYR A 112 6.86 -0.37 3.10
N ASP A 113 8.01 -0.97 3.38
CA ASP A 113 8.19 -2.10 4.30
C ASP A 113 7.87 -1.74 5.76
N GLY A 114 8.30 -0.55 6.22
CA GLY A 114 7.98 -0.03 7.55
C GLY A 114 6.48 0.09 7.81
N SER A 115 5.70 0.37 6.75
CA SER A 115 4.25 0.26 6.76
C SER A 115 3.60 1.05 7.93
N MET A 116 2.39 0.68 8.37
CA MET A 116 1.72 1.36 9.47
C MET A 116 2.42 1.20 10.82
N ALA A 117 3.19 0.13 11.04
CA ALA A 117 3.96 -0.01 12.29
C ALA A 117 4.97 1.14 12.46
N ALA A 118 5.73 1.48 11.41
CA ALA A 118 6.65 2.61 11.44
C ALA A 118 5.92 3.96 11.35
N TRP A 119 4.89 4.08 10.52
CA TRP A 119 4.16 5.35 10.35
C TRP A 119 3.40 5.77 11.60
N SER A 120 2.66 4.84 12.22
CA SER A 120 1.84 5.15 13.39
C SER A 120 2.66 5.43 14.66
N ALA A 121 3.89 4.93 14.73
CA ALA A 121 4.79 5.13 15.87
C ALA A 121 5.37 6.55 15.97
N ASP A 122 5.42 7.28 14.86
CA ASP A 122 5.91 8.66 14.80
C ASP A 122 4.76 9.64 15.11
N PRO A 123 4.74 10.31 16.28
CA PRO A 123 3.63 11.16 16.69
C PRO A 123 3.42 12.38 15.79
N ASP A 124 4.46 12.82 15.08
CA ASP A 124 4.42 14.00 14.21
C ASP A 124 3.78 13.71 12.85
N ARG A 125 3.56 12.42 12.51
CA ARG A 125 2.90 12.03 11.26
C ARG A 125 1.40 12.08 11.40
N GLU A 126 0.75 12.71 10.43
CA GLU A 126 -0.70 12.73 10.33
C GLU A 126 -1.26 11.32 10.08
N MET A 127 -2.44 11.08 10.65
CA MET A 127 -3.24 9.86 10.51
C MET A 127 -4.67 10.30 10.20
N VAL A 128 -5.32 9.63 9.25
CA VAL A 128 -6.72 9.90 8.89
C VAL A 128 -7.55 8.63 9.00
N ALA A 129 -8.85 8.78 9.22
CA ALA A 129 -9.80 7.70 8.92
C ALA A 129 -9.91 7.61 7.39
N GLY A 130 -9.71 6.42 6.83
CA GLY A 130 -9.93 6.20 5.41
C GLY A 130 -11.41 6.31 5.05
N GLU A 131 -11.69 6.96 3.92
CA GLU A 131 -13.00 7.01 3.27
C GLU A 131 -13.02 6.17 1.99
#